data_AF-A0A9E0IS15-F1
#
_entry.id   AF-A0A9E0IS15-F1
#
_cell.length_a   1.000
_cell.length_b   1.000
_cell.length_c   1.000
_cell.angle_alpha   90.00
_cell.angle_beta   90.00
_cell.angle_gamma   90.00
#
_symmetry.space_group_name_H-M   'P 1'
#
loop_
_entity.id
_entity.type
_entity.pdbx_description
1 polymer ?
#
loop_
_entity_poly.entity_id
_entity_poly.type
_entity_poly.pdbx_seq_one_letter_code
_entity_poly.pdbx_strand_id
1 'polypeptide(L)'
;MKGLAIRLARGWNKAFARHGRVFADRYHARPVTSPTQMRNTLRYVLFNHVSHSIRDWQANRGQLRQRLRFFEPDRWSSGRWFDNGQSPPLGGARPVSGPTTWLAREGWLRAGGPIDPAELLDRRPPRPPRAR
;
A
#
# COMPACT_ATOMS: atom_id res chain seq x y z
N MET A 1 -4.62 -16.72 -7.70
CA MET A 1 -3.80 -16.25 -8.83
C MET A 1 -2.71 -17.26 -9.16
N LYS A 2 -2.88 -18.13 -10.16
CA LYS A 2 -1.81 -19.05 -10.62
C LYS A 2 -1.18 -18.59 -11.94
N GLY A 3 -2.00 -18.23 -12.93
CA GLY A 3 -1.52 -17.81 -14.26
C GLY A 3 -0.61 -16.58 -14.24
N LEU A 4 -1.00 -15.49 -13.56
CA LEU A 4 -0.17 -14.28 -13.45
C LEU A 4 1.15 -14.56 -12.73
N ALA A 5 1.11 -15.29 -11.61
CA ALA A 5 2.29 -15.64 -10.83
C ALA A 5 3.30 -16.45 -11.65
N ILE A 6 2.82 -17.42 -12.45
CA ILE A 6 3.68 -18.20 -13.35
C ILE A 6 4.32 -17.32 -14.42
N ARG A 7 3.54 -16.43 -15.06
CA ARG A 7 4.06 -15.53 -16.10
C ARG A 7 5.14 -14.60 -15.55
N LEU A 8 4.88 -13.99 -14.40
CA LEU A 8 5.85 -13.13 -13.71
C LEU A 8 7.09 -13.92 -13.28
N ALA A 9 6.93 -15.12 -12.74
CA ALA A 9 8.05 -15.96 -12.32
C ALA A 9 8.95 -16.34 -13.51
N ARG A 10 8.37 -16.70 -14.66
CA ARG A 10 9.13 -17.01 -15.88
C ARG A 10 9.86 -15.78 -16.42
N GLY A 11 9.19 -14.61 -16.45
CA GLY A 11 9.79 -13.36 -16.88
C GLY A 11 10.98 -12.95 -16.00
N TRP A 12 10.81 -13.04 -14.68
CA TRP A 12 11.86 -12.73 -13.71
C TRP A 12 13.05 -13.68 -13.85
N ASN A 13 12.80 -14.99 -13.86
CA ASN A 13 13.84 -16.00 -14.03
C ASN A 13 14.63 -15.79 -15.33
N LYS A 14 13.96 -15.45 -16.42
CA LYS A 14 14.63 -15.10 -17.69
C LYS A 14 15.49 -13.84 -17.56
N ALA A 15 14.96 -12.77 -16.95
CA ALA A 15 15.68 -11.50 -16.81
C ALA A 15 16.94 -11.60 -15.93
N PHE A 16 16.94 -12.51 -14.95
CA PHE A 16 18.04 -12.69 -13.99
C PHE A 16 18.84 -13.97 -14.19
N ALA A 17 18.68 -14.67 -15.33
CA ALA A 17 19.32 -15.96 -15.61
C ALA A 17 19.21 -16.97 -14.45
N ARG A 18 18.05 -16.98 -13.78
CA ARG A 18 17.74 -17.85 -12.63
C ARG A 18 16.71 -18.90 -13.01
N HIS A 19 16.62 -19.94 -12.19
CA HIS A 19 15.59 -20.97 -12.27
C HIS A 19 14.90 -21.17 -10.91
N GLY A 20 13.72 -21.78 -10.93
CA GLY A 20 12.97 -22.15 -9.73
C GLY A 20 11.80 -21.24 -9.38
N ARG A 21 11.22 -21.45 -8.20
CA ARG A 21 10.04 -20.71 -7.71
C ARG A 21 10.42 -19.28 -7.34
N VAL A 22 9.68 -18.31 -7.87
CA VAL A 22 9.83 -16.88 -7.54
C VAL A 22 8.87 -16.46 -6.44
N PHE A 23 7.64 -16.95 -6.47
CA PHE A 23 6.62 -16.65 -5.46
C PHE A 23 6.45 -17.84 -4.52
N ALA A 24 6.27 -17.58 -3.23
CA ALA A 24 5.78 -18.58 -2.29
C ALA A 24 4.30 -18.89 -2.57
N ASP A 25 3.85 -20.13 -2.33
CA ASP A 25 2.52 -20.63 -2.70
C ASP A 25 1.32 -19.91 -2.03
N ARG A 26 1.56 -18.88 -1.21
CA ARG A 26 0.51 -18.18 -0.44
C ARG A 26 0.05 -16.92 -1.16
N TYR A 27 -1.04 -17.05 -1.91
CA TYR A 27 -1.81 -15.91 -2.41
C TYR A 27 -3.10 -15.75 -1.60
N HIS A 28 -3.19 -14.66 -0.83
CA HIS A 28 -4.42 -14.30 -0.10
C HIS A 28 -5.05 -13.08 -0.76
N ALA A 29 -6.27 -13.23 -1.26
CA ALA A 29 -7.07 -12.14 -1.80
C ALA A 29 -8.32 -11.97 -0.96
N ARG A 30 -8.61 -10.71 -0.62
CA ARG A 30 -9.86 -10.32 0.02
C ARG A 30 -10.48 -9.21 -0.82
N PRO A 31 -11.68 -9.42 -1.40
CA PRO A 31 -12.41 -8.36 -2.08
C PRO A 31 -12.62 -7.16 -1.15
N VAL A 32 -12.47 -5.96 -1.70
CA VAL A 32 -12.80 -4.72 -1.01
C VAL A 32 -14.26 -4.40 -1.31
N THR A 33 -15.12 -4.48 -0.31
CA THR A 33 -16.58 -4.42 -0.48
C THR A 33 -17.22 -3.18 0.14
N SER A 34 -16.46 -2.38 0.91
CA SER A 34 -16.99 -1.18 1.55
C SER A 34 -16.08 0.04 1.42
N PRO A 35 -16.67 1.26 1.48
CA PRO A 35 -15.92 2.52 1.53
C PRO A 35 -14.80 2.54 2.59
N THR A 36 -15.13 2.13 3.82
CA THR A 36 -14.17 2.08 4.93
C THR A 36 -13.06 1.08 4.68
N GLN A 37 -13.37 -0.07 4.06
CA GLN A 37 -12.34 -1.04 3.70
C GLN A 37 -11.44 -0.48 2.61
N MET A 38 -11.98 0.20 1.60
CA MET A 38 -11.18 0.86 0.55
C MET A 38 -10.25 1.92 1.14
N ARG A 39 -10.76 2.79 2.01
CA ARG A 39 -9.94 3.81 2.68
C ARG A 39 -8.79 3.18 3.47
N ASN A 40 -9.08 2.11 4.22
CA ASN A 40 -8.06 1.37 4.96
C ASN A 40 -7.05 0.68 4.04
N THR A 41 -7.48 0.15 2.89
CA THR A 41 -6.60 -0.45 1.89
C THR A 41 -5.69 0.58 1.25
N LEU A 42 -6.21 1.75 0.83
CA LEU A 42 -5.41 2.85 0.29
C LEU A 42 -4.36 3.31 1.31
N ARG A 43 -4.77 3.54 2.56
CA ARG A 43 -3.86 3.89 3.65
C ARG A 43 -2.80 2.80 3.88
N TYR A 44 -3.17 1.52 3.81
CA TYR A 44 -2.21 0.44 3.92
C TYR A 44 -1.19 0.47 2.77
N VAL A 45 -1.64 0.57 1.52
CA VAL A 45 -0.75 0.54 0.34
C VAL A 45 0.20 1.73 0.30
N LEU A 46 -0.31 2.95 0.52
CA LEU A 46 0.49 4.19 0.47
C LEU A 46 1.62 4.17 1.51
N PHE A 47 1.38 3.57 2.67
CA PHE A 47 2.30 3.61 3.81
C PHE A 47 2.88 2.26 4.20
N ASN A 48 2.72 1.23 3.37
CA ASN A 48 3.26 -0.10 3.66
C ASN A 48 4.79 -0.06 3.82
N HIS A 49 5.48 0.72 2.98
CA HIS A 49 6.93 0.90 3.05
C HIS A 49 7.39 1.47 4.40
N VAL A 50 6.61 2.37 5.02
CA VAL A 50 6.91 2.93 6.34
C VAL A 50 6.87 1.83 7.39
N SER A 51 5.82 1.00 7.36
CA SER A 51 5.69 -0.14 8.27
C SER A 51 6.84 -1.14 8.13
N HIS A 52 7.37 -1.35 6.92
CA HIS A 52 8.54 -2.22 6.72
C HIS A 52 9.87 -1.59 7.14
N SER A 53 9.95 -0.26 7.20
CA SER A 53 11.18 0.48 7.57
C SER A 53 11.40 0.63 9.08
N ILE A 54 10.47 0.17 9.91
CA ILE A 54 10.49 0.33 11.37
C ILE A 54 10.33 -1.05 12.00
N ARG A 55 11.37 -1.53 12.69
CA ARG A 55 11.26 -2.66 13.63
C ARG A 55 10.54 -2.16 14.88
N ASP A 56 9.57 -2.93 15.37
CA ASP A 56 8.78 -2.62 16.57
C ASP A 56 8.17 -1.22 16.63
N TRP A 57 6.98 -1.13 16.07
CA TRP A 57 6.18 0.08 15.96
C TRP A 57 5.93 0.80 17.29
N GLN A 58 5.77 0.04 18.38
CA GLN A 58 5.51 0.57 19.72
C GLN A 58 6.75 1.22 20.32
N ALA A 59 7.91 0.56 20.22
CA ALA A 59 9.17 1.07 20.76
C ALA A 59 9.66 2.32 20.01
N ASN A 60 9.29 2.47 18.73
CA ASN A 60 9.80 3.51 17.85
C ASN A 60 8.77 4.58 17.47
N ARG A 61 7.74 4.79 18.31
CA ARG A 61 6.64 5.73 18.02
C ARG A 61 7.11 7.19 17.82
N GLY A 62 8.17 7.60 18.51
CA GLY A 62 8.81 8.91 18.33
C GLY A 62 9.49 9.07 16.97
N GLN A 63 10.28 8.06 16.55
CA GLN A 63 10.91 8.03 15.21
C GLN A 63 9.86 7.98 14.11
N LEU A 64 8.78 7.22 14.32
CA LEU A 64 7.64 7.17 13.41
C LEU A 64 6.97 8.54 13.26
N ARG A 65 6.70 9.25 14.37
CA ARG A 65 6.17 10.63 14.33
C ARG A 65 7.07 11.57 13.55
N GLN A 66 8.38 11.48 13.75
CA GLN A 66 9.33 12.33 13.00
C GLN A 66 9.35 11.98 11.52
N ARG A 67 9.30 10.69 11.17
CA ARG A 67 9.24 10.24 9.78
C ARG A 67 7.95 10.70 9.09
N LEU A 68 6.79 10.45 9.69
CA LEU A 68 5.49 10.80 9.09
C LEU A 68 5.26 12.30 8.90
N ARG A 69 5.99 13.17 9.61
CA ARG A 69 5.92 14.63 9.42
C ARG A 69 6.48 15.11 8.08
N PHE A 70 7.38 14.36 7.46
CA PHE A 70 8.11 14.80 6.27
C PHE A 70 8.11 13.74 5.15
N PHE A 71 7.44 12.60 5.33
CA PHE A 71 7.56 11.49 4.38
C PHE A 71 6.57 11.57 3.22
N GLU A 72 7.11 11.61 2.02
CA GLU A 72 6.38 11.45 0.77
C GLU A 72 6.02 9.98 0.51
N PRO A 73 5.02 9.67 -0.33
CA PRO A 73 4.80 8.32 -0.83
C PRO A 73 6.09 7.71 -1.40
N ASP A 74 6.23 6.38 -1.30
CA ASP A 74 7.40 5.64 -1.80
C ASP A 74 7.81 6.14 -3.18
N ARG A 75 9.06 6.61 -3.32
CA ARG A 75 9.62 7.20 -4.54
C ARG A 75 9.52 6.26 -5.74
N TRP A 76 9.55 4.94 -5.51
CA TRP A 76 9.47 3.94 -6.57
C TRP A 76 8.03 3.48 -6.84
N SER A 77 7.04 4.11 -6.20
CA SER A 77 5.63 3.86 -6.41
C SER A 77 4.97 5.00 -7.18
N SER A 78 3.79 4.72 -7.75
CA SER A 78 2.91 5.76 -8.31
C SER A 78 2.19 6.60 -7.23
N GLY A 79 2.52 6.42 -5.94
CA GLY A 79 1.87 7.10 -4.83
C GLY A 79 1.99 8.62 -4.90
N ARG A 80 3.02 9.16 -5.55
CA ARG A 80 3.18 10.62 -5.78
C ARG A 80 2.08 11.23 -6.66
N TRP A 81 1.39 10.43 -7.48
CA TRP A 81 0.24 10.86 -8.28
C TRP A 81 -1.11 10.60 -7.59
N PHE A 82 -1.10 10.00 -6.40
CA PHE A 82 -2.29 9.86 -5.58
C PHE A 82 -2.71 11.26 -5.13
N ASP A 83 -3.91 11.63 -5.53
CA ASP A 83 -4.40 13.00 -5.41
C ASP A 83 -5.10 13.26 -4.08
N ASN A 84 -5.34 12.21 -3.29
CA ASN A 84 -6.00 12.28 -1.99
C ASN A 84 -7.34 13.02 -2.01
N GLY A 85 -8.07 12.97 -3.14
CA GLY A 85 -9.31 13.72 -3.34
C GLY A 85 -9.11 15.20 -3.68
N GLN A 86 -7.89 15.61 -3.98
CA GLN A 86 -7.52 16.93 -4.48
C GLN A 86 -7.04 16.84 -5.94
N SER A 87 -6.44 17.90 -6.48
CA SER A 87 -5.69 17.79 -7.74
C SER A 87 -4.34 17.11 -7.46
N PRO A 88 -3.85 16.19 -8.32
CA PRO A 88 -2.56 15.56 -8.10
C PRO A 88 -1.47 16.64 -7.99
N PRO A 89 -0.56 16.54 -7.00
CA PRO A 89 0.43 17.58 -6.73
C PRO A 89 1.45 17.78 -7.86
N LEU A 90 1.55 16.82 -8.79
CA LEU A 90 2.42 16.88 -9.95
C LEU A 90 1.56 16.95 -11.22
N GLY A 91 1.59 18.10 -11.90
CA GLY A 91 0.92 18.34 -13.19
C GLY A 91 1.50 17.57 -14.38
N GLY A 92 2.04 16.37 -14.15
CA GLY A 92 2.64 15.50 -15.16
C GLY A 92 1.77 14.28 -15.50
N ALA A 93 2.11 13.61 -16.60
CA ALA A 93 1.42 12.40 -17.02
C ALA A 93 1.44 11.32 -15.91
N ARG A 94 0.26 10.78 -15.59
CA ARG A 94 0.14 9.70 -14.61
C ARG A 94 0.71 8.41 -15.23
N PRO A 95 1.59 7.66 -14.54
CA PRO A 95 2.12 6.39 -15.05
C PRO A 95 1.11 5.25 -15.00
N VAL A 96 -0.08 5.50 -14.43
CA VAL A 96 -1.15 4.52 -14.23
C VAL A 96 -2.49 5.14 -14.60
N SER A 97 -3.41 4.30 -15.07
CA SER A 97 -4.79 4.72 -15.33
C SER A 97 -5.51 5.05 -14.02
N GLY A 98 -6.48 5.97 -14.11
CA GLY A 98 -7.33 6.31 -12.98
C GLY A 98 -8.22 5.13 -12.53
N PRO A 99 -8.69 5.13 -11.27
CA PRO A 99 -9.60 4.11 -10.78
C PRO A 99 -10.95 4.17 -11.50
N THR A 100 -11.52 3.02 -11.84
CA THR A 100 -12.81 2.91 -12.54
C THR A 100 -13.97 2.58 -11.61
N THR A 101 -13.70 2.05 -10.42
CA THR A 101 -14.74 1.64 -9.47
C THR A 101 -15.16 2.80 -8.57
N TRP A 102 -16.44 2.86 -8.23
CA TRP A 102 -16.98 3.89 -7.33
C TRP A 102 -16.24 3.93 -5.98
N LEU A 103 -15.93 2.77 -5.40
CA LEU A 103 -15.20 2.67 -4.13
C LEU A 103 -13.84 3.36 -4.17
N ALA A 104 -13.06 3.13 -5.24
CA ALA A 104 -11.71 3.68 -5.39
C ALA A 104 -11.69 5.13 -5.89
N ARG A 105 -12.73 5.55 -6.64
CA ARG A 105 -12.88 6.93 -7.08
C ARG A 105 -13.28 7.86 -5.94
N GLU A 106 -14.34 7.51 -5.22
CA GLU A 106 -15.02 8.46 -4.31
C GLU A 106 -15.48 7.83 -3.01
N GLY A 107 -15.84 6.55 -3.00
CA GLY A 107 -16.42 5.90 -1.82
C GLY A 107 -15.52 6.05 -0.59
N TRP A 108 -14.22 5.83 -0.75
CA TRP A 108 -13.24 5.97 0.33
C TRP A 108 -13.20 7.37 0.97
N LEU A 109 -13.42 8.45 0.20
CA LEU A 109 -13.48 9.82 0.72
C LEU A 109 -14.69 10.00 1.64
N ARG A 110 -15.84 9.43 1.28
CA ARG A 110 -17.05 9.51 2.12
C ARG A 110 -16.92 8.74 3.44
N ALA A 111 -16.00 7.78 3.52
CA ALA A 111 -15.81 6.96 4.71
C ALA A 111 -15.04 7.65 5.84
N GLY A 112 -14.28 8.70 5.54
CA GLY A 112 -13.43 9.37 6.54
C GLY A 112 -12.55 10.50 6.01
N GLY A 113 -12.88 11.05 4.84
CA GLY A 113 -12.14 12.14 4.22
C GLY A 113 -10.78 11.73 3.64
N PRO A 114 -9.99 12.73 3.21
CA PRO A 114 -8.60 12.57 2.77
C PRO A 114 -7.77 11.77 3.78
N ILE A 115 -6.81 11.00 3.30
CA ILE A 115 -5.89 10.21 4.11
C ILE A 115 -4.81 11.12 4.67
N ASP A 116 -4.73 11.22 6.00
CA ASP A 116 -3.64 11.90 6.69
C ASP A 116 -2.58 10.87 7.13
N PRO A 117 -1.28 11.06 6.78
CA PRO A 117 -0.19 10.24 7.30
C PRO A 117 -0.21 10.09 8.83
N ALA A 118 -0.64 11.11 9.56
CA ALA A 118 -0.71 11.10 11.02
C ALA A 118 -1.64 10.00 11.56
N GLU A 119 -2.68 9.61 10.82
CA GLU A 119 -3.59 8.52 11.21
C GLU A 119 -2.89 7.18 11.37
N LEU A 120 -1.72 7.00 10.75
CA LEU A 120 -0.97 5.79 10.98
C LEU A 120 -0.61 5.70 12.45
N LEU A 121 -0.25 6.79 13.13
CA LEU A 121 0.16 6.80 14.53
C LEU A 121 -0.87 6.15 15.47
N ASP A 122 -2.13 6.12 15.06
CA ASP A 122 -3.24 5.52 15.79
C ASP A 122 -3.48 4.04 15.45
N ARG A 123 -2.71 3.48 14.51
CA ARG A 123 -2.69 2.04 14.27
C ARG A 123 -2.28 1.33 15.55
N ARG A 124 -3.20 0.51 16.05
CA ARG A 124 -2.81 -0.60 16.93
C ARG A 124 -1.91 -1.53 16.12
N PRO A 125 -0.77 -2.00 16.67
CA PRO A 125 0.06 -2.96 15.99
C PRO A 125 -0.76 -4.22 15.66
N PRO A 126 -0.43 -4.92 14.56
CA PRO A 126 -1.00 -6.24 14.35
C PRO A 126 -0.74 -7.08 15.60
N ARG A 127 -1.77 -7.77 16.10
CA ARG A 127 -1.60 -8.72 17.21
C ARG A 127 -0.47 -9.69 16.83
N PRO A 128 0.46 -9.99 17.75
CA PRO A 128 1.46 -11.01 17.47
C PRO A 128 0.73 -12.29 17.03
N PRO A 129 1.29 -13.03 16.06
CA PRO A 129 0.71 -14.31 15.68
C PRO A 129 0.56 -15.16 16.95
N ARG A 130 -0.63 -15.74 17.15
CA ARG A 130 -0.82 -16.68 18.26
C ARG A 130 0.23 -17.78 18.10
N ALA A 131 1.01 -18.01 19.15
CA ALA A 131 1.89 -19.17 19.21
C ALA A 131 1.05 -20.42 18.89
N ARG A 132 1.51 -21.20 17.92
CA ARG A 132 0.97 -22.52 17.62
C ARG A 132 1.65 -23.53 18.52
#